data_AF-A0A1E4IY19-F1
#
_entry.id   AF-A0A1E4IY19-F1
#
_cell.length_a   1.000
_cell.length_b   1.000
_cell.length_c   1.000
_cell.angle_alpha   90.00
_cell.angle_beta   90.00
_cell.angle_gamma   90.00
#
_symmetry.space_group_name_H-M   'P 1'
#
loop_
_entity.id
_entity.type
_entity.pdbx_description
1 polymer ?
#
loop_
_entity_poly.entity_id
_entity_poly.type
_entity_poly.pdbx_seq_one_letter_code
_entity_poly.pdbx_strand_id
1 'polypeptide(L)'
;MSEKRRKRTTAASAAKIGIAMFSIAAYLCSTGALAQSGTTAWRCGNAYTDQPCEGGKAVRANDSRSAQDRRDADAGTRNARTQADQMERSRLSLEKTAYERDQRAAREARSAAIAERRLALSEQKERDRARKSAAEPRKPSASFTGTVTEQKTAGDAPKKKKKRKSDAA
;
A
#
# COMPACT_ATOMS: atom_id res chain seq x y z
N MET A 1 -24.79 -40.84 -61.95
CA MET A 1 -23.35 -41.16 -61.89
C MET A 1 -22.60 -40.07 -61.10
N SER A 2 -22.53 -40.10 -59.76
CA SER A 2 -21.69 -39.14 -59.01
C SER A 2 -21.26 -39.54 -57.59
N GLU A 3 -21.71 -40.66 -57.03
CA GLU A 3 -21.33 -41.03 -55.65
C GLU A 3 -20.06 -41.90 -55.54
N LYS A 4 -19.67 -42.62 -56.60
CA LYS A 4 -18.52 -43.55 -56.52
C LYS A 4 -17.14 -42.87 -56.57
N ARG A 5 -17.05 -41.58 -56.95
CA ARG A 5 -15.75 -40.85 -57.00
C ARG A 5 -15.35 -40.18 -55.68
N ARG A 6 -16.27 -39.87 -54.76
CA ARG A 6 -15.95 -39.17 -53.50
C ARG A 6 -15.29 -40.04 -52.43
N LYS A 7 -15.45 -41.37 -52.47
CA LYS A 7 -14.93 -42.29 -51.43
C LYS A 7 -13.48 -42.73 -51.64
N ARG A 8 -12.91 -42.55 -52.84
CA ARG A 8 -11.53 -42.98 -53.14
C ARG A 8 -10.48 -41.93 -52.78
N THR A 9 -10.86 -40.67 -52.66
CA THR A 9 -9.92 -39.57 -52.38
C THR A 9 -9.64 -39.38 -50.89
N THR A 10 -10.54 -39.82 -50.00
CA THR A 10 -10.38 -39.69 -48.53
C THR A 10 -9.51 -40.78 -47.90
N ALA A 11 -9.48 -41.99 -48.49
CA ALA A 11 -8.66 -43.09 -48.00
C ALA A 11 -7.16 -42.88 -48.30
N ALA A 12 -6.83 -42.30 -49.46
CA ALA A 12 -5.44 -42.02 -49.85
C ALA A 12 -4.81 -40.87 -49.03
N SER A 13 -5.61 -39.92 -48.55
CA SER A 13 -5.14 -38.84 -47.66
C SER A 13 -4.93 -39.32 -46.23
N ALA A 14 -5.76 -40.25 -45.73
CA ALA A 14 -5.59 -40.81 -44.38
C ALA A 14 -4.33 -41.68 -44.26
N ALA A 15 -4.00 -42.46 -45.28
CA ALA A 15 -2.77 -43.27 -45.32
C ALA A 15 -1.49 -42.41 -45.34
N LYS A 16 -1.51 -41.28 -46.07
CA LYS A 16 -0.38 -40.34 -46.11
C LYS A 16 -0.17 -39.59 -44.80
N ILE A 17 -1.25 -39.23 -44.10
CA ILE A 17 -1.18 -38.60 -42.78
C ILE A 17 -0.67 -39.60 -41.73
N GLY A 18 -1.12 -40.87 -41.79
CA GLY A 18 -0.61 -41.92 -40.91
C GLY A 18 0.90 -42.17 -41.07
N ILE A 19 1.39 -42.25 -42.31
CA ILE A 19 2.83 -42.45 -42.60
C ILE A 19 3.66 -41.21 -42.19
N ALA A 20 3.15 -40.00 -42.40
CA ALA A 20 3.82 -38.76 -41.97
C ALA A 20 3.90 -38.66 -40.45
N MET A 21 2.83 -39.00 -39.73
CA MET A 21 2.81 -39.01 -38.26
C MET A 21 3.71 -40.11 -37.68
N PHE A 22 3.76 -41.29 -38.29
CA PHE A 22 4.67 -42.36 -37.88
C PHE A 22 6.14 -41.98 -38.11
N SER A 23 6.43 -41.25 -39.20
CA SER A 23 7.77 -40.74 -39.49
C SER A 23 8.21 -39.67 -38.51
N ILE A 24 7.31 -38.75 -38.12
CA ILE A 24 7.59 -37.71 -37.11
C ILE A 24 7.79 -38.33 -35.72
N ALA A 25 6.95 -39.30 -35.33
CA ALA A 25 7.10 -40.01 -34.06
C ALA A 25 8.38 -40.87 -34.02
N ALA A 26 8.75 -41.51 -35.14
CA ALA A 26 10.02 -42.22 -35.25
C ALA A 26 11.23 -41.28 -35.18
N TYR A 27 11.15 -40.06 -35.77
CA TYR A 27 12.19 -39.05 -35.62
C TYR A 27 12.33 -38.52 -34.19
N LEU A 28 11.23 -38.34 -33.45
CA LEU A 28 11.26 -37.98 -32.02
C LEU A 28 11.85 -39.10 -31.15
N CYS A 29 11.53 -40.36 -31.43
CA CYS A 29 12.11 -41.50 -30.70
C CYS A 29 13.59 -41.74 -31.05
N SER A 30 14.02 -41.44 -32.28
CA SER A 30 15.40 -41.66 -32.72
C SER A 30 16.36 -40.54 -32.28
N THR A 31 15.85 -39.32 -32.06
CA THR A 31 16.65 -38.20 -31.51
C THR A 31 16.78 -38.26 -29.99
N GLY A 32 15.90 -38.98 -29.28
CA GLY A 32 16.00 -39.24 -27.84
C GLY A 32 17.01 -40.33 -27.44
N ALA A 33 17.45 -41.17 -28.37
CA ALA A 33 18.33 -42.32 -28.07
C ALA A 33 19.83 -42.00 -28.13
N LEU A 34 20.25 -40.93 -28.80
CA LEU A 34 21.67 -40.53 -28.89
C LEU A 34 22.12 -39.57 -27.77
N ALA A 35 21.18 -39.08 -26.95
CA ALA A 35 21.48 -38.16 -25.84
C ALA A 35 21.87 -38.88 -24.53
N GLN A 36 21.87 -40.23 -24.49
CA GLN A 36 22.19 -40.99 -23.27
C GLN A 36 23.67 -41.42 -23.16
N SER A 37 24.47 -41.21 -24.20
CA SER A 37 25.94 -41.24 -24.08
C SER A 37 26.42 -39.79 -23.96
N GLY A 38 26.84 -39.39 -22.75
CA GLY A 38 27.15 -38.00 -22.39
C GLY A 38 27.80 -37.19 -23.51
N THR A 39 27.27 -35.98 -23.75
CA THR A 39 27.75 -35.05 -24.78
C THR A 39 29.24 -34.80 -24.55
N THR A 40 30.06 -35.38 -25.42
CA THR A 40 31.50 -35.15 -25.40
C THR A 40 31.75 -33.89 -26.23
N ALA A 41 31.81 -32.74 -25.55
CA ALA A 41 32.25 -31.51 -26.17
C ALA A 41 33.77 -31.57 -26.35
N TRP A 42 34.28 -31.12 -27.48
CA TRP A 42 35.70 -31.11 -27.78
C TRP A 42 36.26 -29.69 -27.68
N ARG A 43 37.41 -29.54 -27.02
CA ARG A 43 38.15 -28.28 -26.93
C ARG A 43 39.16 -28.23 -28.06
N CYS A 44 38.90 -27.38 -29.05
CA CYS A 44 39.72 -27.17 -30.23
C CYS A 44 40.39 -25.81 -30.12
N GLY A 45 41.58 -25.78 -29.50
CA GLY A 45 42.25 -24.52 -29.16
C GLY A 45 41.39 -23.66 -28.22
N ASN A 46 40.92 -22.50 -28.71
CA ASN A 46 40.13 -21.56 -27.93
C ASN A 46 38.60 -21.73 -28.04
N ALA A 47 38.12 -22.62 -28.91
CA ALA A 47 36.69 -22.86 -29.13
C ALA A 47 36.25 -24.24 -28.63
N TYR A 48 34.99 -24.34 -28.23
CA TYR A 48 34.32 -25.63 -27.97
C TYR A 48 33.51 -26.02 -29.21
N THR A 49 33.49 -27.31 -29.53
CA THR A 49 32.72 -27.86 -30.64
C THR A 49 32.14 -29.22 -30.26
N ASP A 50 31.02 -29.57 -30.86
CA ASP A 50 30.36 -30.86 -30.67
C ASP A 50 30.91 -31.94 -31.64
N GLN A 51 31.83 -31.58 -32.54
CA GLN A 51 32.52 -32.51 -33.43
C GLN A 51 34.00 -32.71 -33.03
N PRO A 52 34.56 -33.94 -33.16
CA PRO A 52 35.99 -34.17 -32.95
C PRO A 52 36.82 -33.34 -33.93
N CYS A 53 37.85 -32.66 -33.43
CA CYS A 53 38.79 -31.92 -34.24
C CYS A 53 40.21 -32.46 -34.05
N GLU A 54 41.06 -32.25 -35.06
CA GLU A 54 42.45 -32.69 -35.03
C GLU A 54 43.22 -31.94 -33.92
N GLY A 55 43.73 -32.69 -32.94
CA GLY A 55 44.39 -32.12 -31.74
C GLY A 55 43.43 -31.65 -30.63
N GLY A 56 42.12 -31.82 -30.79
CA GLY A 56 41.14 -31.47 -29.75
C GLY A 56 41.14 -32.44 -28.57
N LYS A 57 40.97 -31.91 -27.36
CA LYS A 57 40.76 -32.76 -26.17
C LYS A 57 39.26 -32.96 -25.93
N ALA A 58 38.85 -34.21 -25.80
CA ALA A 58 37.49 -34.56 -25.37
C ALA A 58 37.26 -34.07 -23.94
N VAL A 59 36.28 -33.20 -23.77
CA VAL A 59 35.78 -32.74 -22.48
C VAL A 59 34.46 -33.45 -22.23
N ARG A 60 34.45 -34.34 -21.23
CA ARG A 60 33.20 -34.95 -20.74
C ARG A 60 32.44 -33.88 -19.96
N ALA A 61 31.48 -33.23 -20.59
CA ALA A 61 30.53 -32.35 -19.93
C ALA A 61 29.45 -33.19 -19.22
N ASN A 62 29.85 -33.96 -18.21
CA ASN A 62 28.91 -34.75 -17.41
C ASN A 62 28.43 -33.94 -16.21
N ASP A 63 27.64 -32.89 -16.45
CA ASP A 63 26.87 -32.21 -15.38
C ASP A 63 25.56 -32.97 -15.16
N SER A 64 25.67 -34.18 -14.60
CA SER A 64 24.48 -34.91 -14.15
C SER A 64 24.06 -34.34 -12.80
N ARG A 65 23.25 -33.28 -12.81
CA ARG A 65 22.62 -32.77 -11.58
C ARG A 65 21.91 -33.89 -10.87
N SER A 66 22.38 -34.25 -9.68
CA SER A 66 21.83 -35.37 -8.94
C SER A 66 20.39 -35.05 -8.49
N ALA A 67 19.60 -36.08 -8.21
CA ALA A 67 18.29 -35.87 -7.61
C ALA A 67 18.37 -35.16 -6.26
N GLN A 68 19.52 -35.27 -5.56
CA GLN A 68 19.78 -34.57 -4.32
C GLN A 68 20.00 -33.07 -4.57
N ASP A 69 20.82 -32.70 -5.55
CA ASP A 69 21.07 -31.28 -5.88
C ASP A 69 19.78 -30.55 -6.28
N ARG A 70 18.87 -31.24 -6.97
CA ARG A 70 17.54 -30.70 -7.29
C ARG A 70 16.71 -30.44 -6.04
N ARG A 71 16.66 -31.39 -5.11
CA ARG A 71 15.93 -31.23 -3.84
C ARG A 71 16.50 -30.10 -2.99
N ASP A 72 17.83 -29.98 -2.94
CA ASP A 72 18.51 -28.94 -2.18
C ASP A 72 18.27 -27.55 -2.79
N ALA A 73 18.27 -27.43 -4.12
CA ALA A 73 17.90 -26.21 -4.83
C ALA A 73 16.42 -25.81 -4.59
N ASP A 74 15.51 -26.78 -4.61
CA ASP A 74 14.08 -26.55 -4.33
C ASP A 74 13.83 -26.16 -2.87
N ALA A 75 14.57 -26.76 -1.94
CA ALA A 75 14.54 -26.39 -0.52
C ALA A 75 15.08 -24.96 -0.32
N GLY A 76 16.20 -24.62 -0.94
CA GLY A 76 16.76 -23.27 -0.93
C GLY A 76 15.78 -22.23 -1.47
N THR A 77 15.11 -22.53 -2.58
CA THR A 77 14.10 -21.65 -3.19
C THR A 77 12.90 -21.42 -2.26
N ARG A 78 12.40 -22.48 -1.60
CA ARG A 78 11.29 -22.36 -0.64
C ARG A 78 11.66 -21.53 0.59
N ASN A 79 12.86 -21.74 1.11
CA ASN A 79 13.38 -20.98 2.26
C ASN A 79 13.55 -19.50 1.90
N ALA A 80 14.14 -19.20 0.73
CA ALA A 80 14.33 -17.83 0.25
C ALA A 80 12.98 -17.10 0.07
N ARG A 81 11.97 -17.78 -0.50
CA ARG A 81 10.60 -17.21 -0.61
C ARG A 81 10.00 -16.92 0.76
N THR A 82 10.10 -17.86 1.70
CA THR A 82 9.58 -17.66 3.05
C THR A 82 10.27 -16.50 3.77
N GLN A 83 11.59 -16.37 3.62
CA GLN A 83 12.34 -15.25 4.18
C GLN A 83 11.93 -13.91 3.54
N ALA A 84 11.73 -13.87 2.22
CA ALA A 84 11.24 -12.68 1.53
C ALA A 84 9.85 -12.26 2.04
N ASP A 85 8.92 -13.20 2.18
CA ASP A 85 7.56 -12.94 2.70
C ASP A 85 7.59 -12.45 4.16
N GLN A 86 8.54 -12.93 4.96
CA GLN A 86 8.75 -12.44 6.33
C GLN A 86 9.28 -11.01 6.32
N MET A 87 10.26 -10.70 5.47
CA MET A 87 10.80 -9.34 5.34
C MET A 87 9.74 -8.36 4.84
N GLU A 88 8.92 -8.75 3.87
CA GLU A 88 7.81 -7.91 3.39
C GLU A 88 6.81 -7.61 4.52
N ARG A 89 6.37 -8.64 5.26
CA ARG A 89 5.46 -8.46 6.40
C ARG A 89 6.06 -7.55 7.47
N SER A 90 7.36 -7.67 7.74
CA SER A 90 8.06 -6.78 8.68
C SER A 90 8.11 -5.33 8.18
N ARG A 91 8.32 -5.12 6.88
CA ARG A 91 8.30 -3.78 6.27
C ARG A 91 6.93 -3.16 6.41
N LEU A 92 5.88 -3.89 6.03
CA LEU A 92 4.50 -3.40 6.08
C LEU A 92 4.04 -3.11 7.51
N SER A 93 4.47 -3.90 8.50
CA SER A 93 4.13 -3.63 9.90
C SER A 93 4.81 -2.35 10.40
N LEU A 94 6.09 -2.15 10.07
CA LEU A 94 6.81 -0.92 10.42
C LEU A 94 6.18 0.32 9.75
N GLU A 95 5.89 0.24 8.45
CA GLU A 95 5.22 1.32 7.70
C GLU A 95 3.86 1.66 8.31
N LYS A 96 3.07 0.65 8.65
CA LYS A 96 1.77 0.84 9.31
C LYS A 96 1.92 1.54 10.67
N THR A 97 2.87 1.10 11.51
CA THR A 97 3.07 1.73 12.82
C THR A 97 3.55 3.17 12.71
N ALA A 98 4.41 3.49 11.72
CA ALA A 98 4.83 4.86 11.45
C ALA A 98 3.62 5.71 11.02
N TYR A 99 2.83 5.21 10.07
CA TYR A 99 1.63 5.90 9.60
C TYR A 99 0.61 6.14 10.73
N GLU A 100 0.42 5.18 11.63
CA GLU A 100 -0.48 5.33 12.79
C GLU A 100 0.03 6.40 13.78
N ARG A 101 1.34 6.47 14.02
CA ARG A 101 1.94 7.53 14.85
C ARG A 101 1.75 8.90 14.22
N ASP A 102 2.00 9.03 12.92
CA ASP A 102 1.83 10.29 12.20
C ASP A 102 0.38 10.76 12.22
N GLN A 103 -0.55 9.83 12.00
CA GLN A 103 -1.99 10.12 12.07
C GLN A 103 -2.42 10.53 13.48
N ARG A 104 -1.85 9.93 14.52
CA ARG A 104 -2.11 10.32 15.90
C ARG A 104 -1.57 11.72 16.20
N ALA A 105 -0.32 11.98 15.84
CA ALA A 105 0.32 13.29 15.99
C ALA A 105 -0.45 14.39 15.24
N ALA A 106 -0.91 14.12 14.02
CA ALA A 106 -1.71 15.06 13.23
C ALA A 106 -3.07 15.37 13.90
N ARG A 107 -3.74 14.35 14.48
CA ARG A 107 -4.99 14.55 15.23
C ARG A 107 -4.75 15.35 16.51
N GLU A 108 -3.69 15.02 17.26
CA GLU A 108 -3.32 15.73 18.48
C GLU A 108 -2.99 17.20 18.18
N ALA A 109 -2.18 17.48 17.15
CA ALA A 109 -1.87 18.85 16.72
C ALA A 109 -3.12 19.65 16.31
N ARG A 110 -4.05 19.04 15.57
CA ARG A 110 -5.33 19.68 15.23
C ARG A 110 -6.17 19.98 16.46
N SER A 111 -6.23 19.04 17.40
CA SER A 111 -7.00 19.22 18.64
C SER A 111 -6.40 20.31 19.54
N ALA A 112 -5.06 20.36 19.63
CA ALA A 112 -4.34 21.40 20.34
C ALA A 112 -4.58 22.78 19.73
N ALA A 113 -4.47 22.91 18.40
CA ALA A 113 -4.73 24.18 17.71
C ALA A 113 -6.18 24.68 17.92
N ILE A 114 -7.17 23.78 17.97
CA ILE A 114 -8.55 24.15 18.28
C ILE A 114 -8.69 24.59 19.75
N ALA A 115 -8.03 23.90 20.68
CA ALA A 115 -8.03 24.26 22.09
C ALA A 115 -7.39 25.64 22.32
N GLU A 116 -6.23 25.89 21.72
CA GLU A 116 -5.54 27.19 21.75
C GLU A 116 -6.43 28.30 21.18
N ARG A 117 -7.08 28.06 20.04
CA ARG A 117 -8.02 29.04 19.47
C ARG A 117 -9.18 29.35 20.41
N ARG A 118 -9.71 28.35 21.12
CA ARG A 118 -10.78 28.56 22.11
C ARG A 118 -10.29 29.40 23.29
N LEU A 119 -9.10 29.11 23.80
CA LEU A 119 -8.49 29.87 24.90
C LEU A 119 -8.19 31.32 24.50
N ALA A 120 -7.63 31.53 23.30
CA ALA A 120 -7.38 32.87 22.78
C ALA A 120 -8.69 33.67 22.62
N LEU A 121 -9.76 33.03 22.15
CA LEU A 121 -11.08 33.67 22.05
C LEU A 121 -11.71 33.97 23.42
N SER A 122 -11.51 33.13 24.44
CA SER A 122 -11.97 33.46 25.80
C SER A 122 -11.18 34.62 26.40
N GLU A 123 -9.85 34.63 26.22
CA GLU A 123 -9.00 35.71 26.70
C GLU A 123 -9.35 37.03 26.02
N GLN A 124 -9.59 37.02 24.70
CA GLN A 124 -10.03 38.22 23.98
C GLN A 124 -11.35 38.75 24.53
N LYS A 125 -12.34 37.88 24.78
CA LYS A 125 -13.62 38.27 25.38
C LYS A 125 -13.46 38.87 26.78
N GLU A 126 -12.54 38.34 27.59
CA GLU A 126 -12.25 38.89 28.92
C GLU A 126 -11.60 40.26 28.83
N ARG A 127 -10.61 40.44 27.94
CA ARG A 127 -9.99 41.74 27.66
C ARG A 127 -11.02 42.77 27.17
N ASP A 128 -11.95 42.37 26.31
CA ASP A 128 -13.01 43.25 25.83
C ASP A 128 -13.99 43.64 26.94
N ARG A 129 -14.34 42.70 27.84
CA ARG A 129 -15.17 43.00 29.02
C ARG A 129 -14.47 43.98 29.96
N ALA A 130 -13.18 43.77 30.22
CA ALA A 130 -12.38 44.65 31.07
C ALA A 130 -12.22 46.05 30.45
N ARG A 131 -12.03 46.15 29.13
CA ARG A 131 -12.01 47.43 28.41
C ARG A 131 -13.35 48.15 28.51
N LYS A 132 -14.46 47.43 28.35
CA LYS A 132 -15.81 48.01 28.46
C LYS A 132 -16.10 48.51 29.87
N SER A 133 -15.76 47.74 30.92
CA SER A 133 -15.95 48.18 32.30
C SER A 133 -15.04 49.34 32.70
N ALA A 134 -13.85 49.46 32.11
CA ALA A 134 -12.96 50.60 32.30
C ALA A 134 -13.41 51.86 31.54
N ALA A 135 -14.04 51.69 30.38
CA ALA A 135 -14.56 52.79 29.55
C ALA A 135 -15.93 53.31 30.01
N GLU A 136 -16.67 52.56 30.83
CA GLU A 136 -17.95 53.01 31.37
C GLU A 136 -17.70 54.20 32.32
N PRO A 137 -18.30 55.39 32.04
CA PRO A 137 -18.10 56.56 32.88
C PRO A 137 -18.50 56.22 34.31
N ARG A 138 -17.56 56.37 35.26
CA ARG A 138 -17.88 56.26 36.68
C ARG A 138 -18.99 57.26 36.97
N LYS A 139 -20.16 56.77 37.38
CA LYS A 139 -21.22 57.63 37.93
C LYS A 139 -20.57 58.47 39.04
N PRO A 140 -20.69 59.80 39.05
CA PRO A 140 -20.16 60.62 40.13
C PRO A 140 -20.88 60.20 41.42
N SER A 141 -20.22 59.38 42.22
CA SER A 141 -20.68 59.02 43.56
C SER A 141 -20.26 60.14 44.50
N ALA A 142 -21.24 60.64 45.24
CA ALA A 142 -21.17 61.77 46.17
C ALA A 142 -21.03 63.14 45.48
N SER A 143 -22.17 63.69 45.05
CA SER A 143 -22.37 65.12 45.21
C SER A 143 -22.08 65.48 46.67
N PHE A 144 -21.07 66.31 46.89
CA PHE A 144 -20.80 66.94 48.17
C PHE A 144 -22.01 67.81 48.55
N THR A 145 -22.94 67.23 49.31
CA THR A 145 -24.02 68.00 49.94
C THR A 145 -23.44 68.70 51.17
N GLY A 146 -22.95 69.91 50.97
CA GLY A 146 -22.83 70.87 52.07
C GLY A 146 -24.23 71.11 52.63
N THR A 147 -24.37 71.00 53.95
CA THR A 147 -25.64 71.22 54.65
C THR A 147 -26.13 72.64 54.39
N VAL A 148 -27.14 72.78 53.53
CA VAL A 148 -28.03 73.93 53.55
C VAL A 148 -29.46 73.41 53.63
N THR A 149 -30.12 73.89 54.66
CA THR A 149 -31.47 73.62 55.13
C THR A 149 -32.52 73.81 54.02
N GLU A 150 -33.58 72.98 54.11
CA GLU A 150 -34.95 73.19 53.63
C GLU A 150 -35.48 72.62 52.29
N GLN A 151 -36.69 72.05 52.43
CA GLN A 151 -37.79 71.87 51.46
C GLN A 151 -37.84 70.68 50.49
N LYS A 152 -38.34 69.55 51.04
CA LYS A 152 -39.55 68.80 50.64
C LYS A 152 -40.20 69.12 49.27
N THR A 153 -40.20 68.12 48.37
CA THR A 153 -41.35 67.58 47.59
C THR A 153 -40.88 66.27 46.95
N ALA A 154 -41.29 65.09 47.44
CA ALA A 154 -42.55 64.40 47.13
C ALA A 154 -42.77 64.17 45.62
N GLY A 155 -42.45 62.95 45.15
CA GLY A 155 -42.98 62.42 43.90
C GLY A 155 -41.99 61.57 43.12
N ASP A 156 -41.84 60.29 43.46
CA ASP A 156 -41.46 59.30 42.44
C ASP A 156 -41.92 57.88 42.85
N ALA A 157 -42.85 57.34 42.06
CA ALA A 157 -43.42 56.01 42.23
C ALA A 157 -42.49 54.92 41.66
N PRO A 158 -42.41 53.72 42.25
CA PRO A 158 -41.47 52.69 41.81
C PRO A 158 -41.97 51.94 40.55
N LYS A 159 -41.15 51.91 39.50
CA LYS A 159 -41.35 51.04 38.32
C LYS A 159 -41.19 49.56 38.71
N LYS A 160 -42.24 48.78 38.46
CA LYS A 160 -42.35 47.32 38.67
C LYS A 160 -41.20 46.53 38.02
N LYS A 161 -40.64 45.58 38.79
CA LYS A 161 -39.74 44.52 38.30
C LYS A 161 -40.50 43.35 37.68
N LYS A 162 -40.09 43.02 36.45
CA LYS A 162 -39.70 41.70 35.90
C LYS A 162 -40.74 40.56 35.81
N LYS A 163 -40.93 40.06 34.59
CA LYS A 163 -41.00 38.61 34.29
C LYS A 163 -40.50 38.33 32.87
N ARG A 164 -39.31 37.75 32.73
CA ARG A 164 -38.93 37.03 31.50
C ARG A 164 -39.22 35.56 31.75
N LYS A 165 -40.10 35.00 30.93
CA LYS A 165 -40.48 33.59 30.93
C LYS A 165 -39.27 32.78 30.47
N SER A 166 -38.95 31.76 31.26
CA SER A 166 -38.08 30.65 30.89
C SER A 166 -38.78 29.79 29.84
N ASP A 167 -38.16 29.60 28.69
CA ASP A 167 -38.52 28.51 27.79
C ASP A 167 -37.58 27.34 28.07
N ALA A 168 -38.21 26.21 28.38
CA ALA A 168 -37.63 24.93 28.67
C ALA A 168 -37.94 23.98 27.51
N ALA A 169 -37.02 23.03 27.30
CA ALA A 169 -37.13 21.78 26.55
C ALA A 169 -37.36 21.88 25.04
#